data_AF-A0A921MY00-F1
#
_entry.id   AF-A0A921MY00-F1
#
_cell.length_a   1.000
_cell.length_b   1.000
_cell.length_c   1.000
_cell.angle_alpha   90.00
_cell.angle_beta   90.00
_cell.angle_gamma   90.00
#
_symmetry.space_group_name_H-M   'P 1'
#
loop_
_entity.id
_entity.type
_entity.pdbx_description
1 polymer ?
#
loop_
_entity_poly.entity_id
_entity_poly.type
_entity_poly.pdbx_seq_one_letter_code
_entity_poly.pdbx_strand_id
1 'polypeptide(L)'
;HWRQLVLRAYWDGAEEPAVEVPYGDFFASGWGRFAQVDSQMIASNPHGGFNSYWPMPFREGAVLTLENTSDQDARVYYQVTYELGGDHSEDAYFHAQWRRSNPLEAATPHVLLEGVEGQGQYVGTYIAWGVNSNGWWGEGEIKFYLDDDEAGGFPTIAGTGTEDYFGGAWNFDVPGEGYTAFSTPYLGMPQVIRPDGLYISQQRFGMYRWHVADPIHFTTGLPRVDIQALGWKSAGRYLPLRDDIASTAIFYLDRPVTVRPEAPSFEAMEIHLGAGAGPHSPAGPARR
;
A
#
# COMPACT_ATOMS: atom_id res chain seq x y z
N HIS A 1 -7.69 11.57 -9.82
CA HIS A 1 -6.68 12.50 -9.26
C HIS A 1 -5.80 11.89 -8.18
N TRP A 2 -6.30 11.20 -7.14
CA TRP A 2 -5.44 10.79 -6.01
C TRP A 2 -4.24 9.91 -6.37
N ARG A 3 -4.39 8.99 -7.33
CA ARG A 3 -3.30 8.14 -7.85
C ARG A 3 -2.61 8.70 -9.10
N GLN A 4 -2.70 10.01 -9.29
CA GLN A 4 -1.94 10.80 -10.29
C GLN A 4 -1.01 11.79 -9.59
N LEU A 5 -1.00 11.78 -8.24
CA LEU A 5 -0.17 12.62 -7.43
C LEU A 5 0.87 11.75 -6.72
N VAL A 6 2.12 12.20 -6.68
CA VAL A 6 3.21 11.53 -5.95
C VAL A 6 3.59 12.38 -4.75
N LEU A 7 3.44 11.83 -3.55
CA LEU A 7 3.88 12.44 -2.29
C LEU A 7 5.33 12.06 -2.06
N ARG A 8 6.17 13.07 -1.76
CA ARG A 8 7.53 12.83 -1.28
C ARG A 8 7.82 13.54 0.03
N ALA A 9 8.67 12.93 0.85
CA ALA A 9 9.23 13.56 2.04
C ALA A 9 10.73 13.28 2.14
N TYR A 10 11.48 14.33 2.46
CA TYR A 10 12.93 14.34 2.63
C TYR A 10 13.25 14.84 4.03
N TRP A 11 14.18 14.18 4.72
CA TRP A 11 14.57 14.51 6.08
C TRP A 11 16.02 15.00 6.12
N ASP A 12 16.26 16.04 6.92
CA ASP A 12 17.59 16.51 7.32
C ASP A 12 18.56 16.72 6.15
N GLY A 13 18.06 17.36 5.09
CA GLY A 13 18.84 17.72 3.91
C GLY A 13 19.21 16.56 2.99
N ALA A 14 18.65 15.36 3.20
CA ALA A 14 18.87 14.21 2.33
C ALA A 14 18.48 14.51 0.87
N GLU A 15 19.31 14.07 -0.08
CA GLU A 15 19.08 14.22 -1.52
C GLU A 15 18.00 13.25 -2.04
N GLU A 16 17.82 12.13 -1.36
CA GLU A 16 16.84 11.10 -1.70
C GLU A 16 15.67 11.11 -0.70
N PRO A 17 14.42 10.91 -1.16
CA PRO A 17 13.28 10.93 -0.26
C PRO A 17 13.08 9.59 0.45
N ALA A 18 12.76 9.69 1.74
CA ALA A 18 12.35 8.57 2.60
C ALA A 18 10.92 8.08 2.32
N VAL A 19 10.09 9.00 1.82
CA VAL A 19 8.73 8.71 1.36
C VAL A 19 8.67 9.04 -0.12
N GLU A 20 8.30 8.08 -0.97
CA GLU A 20 8.01 8.33 -2.38
C GLU A 20 6.91 7.38 -2.84
N VAL A 21 5.66 7.84 -2.76
CA VAL A 21 4.49 6.98 -2.93
C VAL A 21 3.36 7.73 -3.64
N PRO A 22 2.44 7.03 -4.34
CA PRO A 22 1.21 7.65 -4.82
C PRO A 22 0.40 8.18 -3.64
N TYR A 23 -0.10 9.40 -3.74
CA TYR A 23 -0.83 10.09 -2.68
C TYR A 23 -2.06 9.29 -2.22
N GLY A 24 -2.82 8.72 -3.16
CA GLY A 24 -3.95 7.86 -2.84
C GLY A 24 -3.56 6.62 -2.03
N ASP A 25 -2.47 5.94 -2.38
CA ASP A 25 -2.02 4.72 -1.71
C ASP A 25 -1.53 5.00 -0.28
N PHE A 26 -0.86 6.15 -0.05
CA PHE A 26 -0.46 6.59 1.30
C PHE A 26 -1.65 6.72 2.26
N PHE A 27 -2.79 7.21 1.77
CA PHE A 27 -4.03 7.38 2.54
C PHE A 27 -5.02 6.22 2.34
N ALA A 28 -4.53 5.00 2.11
CA ALA A 28 -5.35 3.80 1.99
C ALA A 28 -6.50 3.91 0.96
N SER A 29 -6.24 4.60 -0.14
CA SER A 29 -7.19 4.93 -1.22
C SER A 29 -6.60 4.68 -2.61
N GLY A 30 -5.78 3.63 -2.75
CA GLY A 30 -5.07 3.28 -3.99
C GLY A 30 -5.99 2.93 -5.17
N TRP A 31 -7.28 2.66 -4.96
CA TRP A 31 -8.22 2.53 -6.07
C TRP A 31 -8.83 3.84 -6.55
N GLY A 32 -8.42 5.01 -6.03
CA GLY A 32 -8.96 6.29 -6.46
C GLY A 32 -10.48 6.43 -6.28
N ARG A 33 -11.09 5.55 -5.47
CA ARG A 33 -12.51 5.55 -5.10
C ARG A 33 -12.62 5.75 -3.60
N PHE A 34 -13.57 6.59 -3.19
CA PHE A 34 -13.80 6.82 -1.77
C PHE A 34 -14.25 5.53 -1.07
N ALA A 35 -13.59 5.23 0.04
CA ALA A 35 -14.13 4.44 1.14
C ALA A 35 -13.73 5.13 2.43
N GLN A 36 -14.59 5.07 3.44
CA GLN A 36 -14.27 5.62 4.75
C GLN A 36 -13.16 4.77 5.37
N VAL A 37 -12.04 5.41 5.72
CA VAL A 37 -11.00 4.82 6.57
C VAL A 37 -11.07 5.53 7.91
N ASP A 38 -11.48 4.79 8.93
CA ASP A 38 -11.48 5.18 10.33
C ASP A 38 -10.45 4.31 11.06
N SER A 39 -9.22 4.82 11.15
CA SER A 39 -8.09 4.15 11.78
C SER A 39 -7.28 5.15 12.60
N GLN A 40 -6.38 4.65 13.46
CA GLN A 40 -5.59 5.50 14.35
C GLN A 40 -4.57 6.35 13.58
N MET A 41 -3.93 5.79 12.54
CA MET A 41 -2.80 6.45 11.87
C MET A 41 -3.19 7.16 10.57
N ILE A 42 -4.25 6.69 9.91
CA ILE A 42 -4.77 7.26 8.67
C ILE A 42 -6.27 7.42 8.78
N ALA A 43 -6.79 8.59 8.40
CA ALA A 43 -8.23 8.78 8.22
C ALA A 43 -8.52 9.30 6.81
N SER A 44 -9.41 8.60 6.11
CA SER A 44 -9.88 8.96 4.77
C SER A 44 -11.34 9.30 4.85
N ASN A 45 -11.60 10.60 4.97
CA ASN A 45 -12.94 11.16 5.19
C ASN A 45 -13.57 11.63 3.86
N PRO A 46 -14.89 11.90 3.85
CA PRO A 46 -15.61 12.28 2.64
C PRO A 46 -14.94 13.42 1.87
N HIS A 47 -15.10 13.40 0.55
CA HIS A 47 -14.56 14.43 -0.37
C HIS A 47 -13.03 14.58 -0.38
N GLY A 48 -12.28 13.52 -0.03
CA GLY A 48 -10.81 13.56 -0.03
C GLY A 48 -10.23 14.21 1.22
N GLY A 49 -10.94 14.11 2.35
CA GLY A 49 -10.45 14.55 3.66
C GLY A 49 -9.42 13.58 4.22
N PHE A 50 -8.22 13.59 3.63
CA PHE A 50 -7.12 12.71 4.01
C PHE A 50 -6.30 13.28 5.18
N ASN A 51 -6.09 12.46 6.21
CA ASN A 51 -5.35 12.83 7.40
C ASN A 51 -4.35 11.72 7.74
N SER A 52 -3.13 12.12 8.09
CA SER A 52 -2.10 11.23 8.58
C SER A 52 -1.69 11.69 9.97
N TYR A 53 -1.61 10.73 10.88
CA TYR A 53 -1.19 10.92 12.26
C TYR A 53 0.11 10.16 12.57
N TRP A 54 0.79 9.64 11.54
CA TRP A 54 2.13 9.09 11.68
C TRP A 54 3.11 10.17 12.18
N PRO A 55 3.82 9.94 13.30
CA PRO A 55 4.94 10.79 13.67
C PRO A 55 6.00 10.80 12.57
N MET A 56 6.49 11.98 12.18
CA MET A 56 7.54 12.12 11.17
C MET A 56 8.69 12.97 11.73
N PRO A 57 9.56 12.40 12.57
CA PRO A 57 10.64 13.13 13.20
C PRO A 57 11.67 13.64 12.19
N PHE A 58 12.20 14.83 12.46
CA PHE A 58 13.33 15.45 11.75
C PHE A 58 14.18 16.24 12.76
N ARG A 59 15.45 16.49 12.46
CA ARG A 59 16.39 17.19 13.36
C ARG A 59 16.76 18.56 12.83
N GLU A 60 17.12 18.64 11.56
CA GLU A 60 17.52 19.87 10.87
C GLU A 60 16.39 20.44 10.03
N GLY A 61 15.59 19.58 9.39
CA GLY A 61 14.46 20.04 8.59
C GLY A 61 13.73 18.94 7.82
N ALA A 62 12.57 19.29 7.31
CA ALA A 62 11.75 18.42 6.48
C ALA A 62 11.33 19.16 5.21
N VAL A 63 11.38 18.47 4.07
CA VAL A 63 10.82 18.95 2.79
C VAL A 63 9.77 17.97 2.33
N LEU A 64 8.54 18.44 2.14
CA LEU A 64 7.46 17.65 1.56
C LEU A 64 7.13 18.21 0.17
N THR A 65 7.03 17.33 -0.82
CA THR A 65 6.61 17.71 -2.18
C THR A 65 5.41 16.88 -2.62
N LEU A 66 4.58 17.48 -3.47
CA LEU A 66 3.46 16.79 -4.10
C LEU A 66 3.51 17.09 -5.59
N GLU A 67 3.86 16.08 -6.37
CA GLU A 67 3.97 16.17 -7.82
C GLU A 67 2.67 15.70 -8.47
N ASN A 68 2.15 16.47 -9.42
CA ASN A 68 1.09 16.00 -10.32
C ASN A 68 1.73 15.45 -11.59
N THR A 69 1.59 14.14 -11.82
CA THR A 69 2.19 13.45 -12.96
C THR A 69 1.28 13.43 -14.19
N SER A 70 0.06 13.99 -14.08
CA SER A 70 -0.92 14.05 -15.16
C SER A 70 -0.93 15.41 -15.86
N ASP A 71 -1.58 15.46 -17.02
CA ASP A 71 -1.85 16.71 -17.76
C ASP A 71 -3.08 17.48 -17.27
N GLN A 72 -3.78 16.96 -16.25
CA GLN A 72 -4.98 17.56 -15.69
C GLN A 72 -4.64 18.37 -14.45
N ASP A 73 -5.21 19.57 -14.32
CA ASP A 73 -5.02 20.39 -13.13
C ASP A 73 -5.52 19.68 -11.86
N ALA A 74 -4.70 19.70 -10.81
CA ALA A 74 -5.06 19.20 -9.49
C ALA A 74 -5.21 20.37 -8.51
N ARG A 75 -6.35 20.44 -7.82
CA ARG A 75 -6.55 21.38 -6.70
C ARG A 75 -6.24 20.66 -5.40
N VAL A 76 -5.32 21.21 -4.61
CA VAL A 76 -4.87 20.62 -3.35
C VAL A 76 -5.03 21.64 -2.24
N TYR A 77 -5.65 21.21 -1.15
CA TYR A 77 -5.65 21.90 0.13
C TYR A 77 -4.85 21.04 1.09
N TYR A 78 -3.93 21.65 1.83
CA TYR A 78 -3.09 20.91 2.77
C TYR A 78 -2.89 21.72 4.05
N GLN A 79 -2.62 20.98 5.12
CA GLN A 79 -2.14 21.51 6.38
C GLN A 79 -1.06 20.56 6.87
N VAL A 80 0.07 21.12 7.28
CA VAL A 80 1.13 20.38 7.98
C VAL A 80 1.25 21.03 9.35
N THR A 81 1.03 20.23 10.40
CA THR A 81 1.19 20.66 11.79
C THR A 81 2.37 19.92 12.37
N TYR A 82 3.29 20.67 12.98
CA TYR A 82 4.52 20.14 13.56
C TYR A 82 4.88 20.92 14.82
N GLU A 83 5.73 20.32 15.65
CA GLU A 83 6.32 20.96 16.82
C GLU A 83 7.82 21.20 16.62
N LEU A 84 8.37 22.19 17.33
CA LEU A 84 9.80 22.49 17.37
C LEU A 84 10.28 22.45 18.81
N GLY A 85 11.48 21.91 19.02
CA GLY A 85 12.04 21.66 20.34
C GLY A 85 11.77 20.22 20.81
N GLY A 86 12.21 19.91 22.04
CA GLY A 86 12.27 18.52 22.51
C GLY A 86 13.61 17.85 22.15
N ASP A 87 13.84 16.67 22.71
CA ASP A 87 14.97 15.81 22.36
C ASP A 87 14.47 14.62 21.54
N HIS A 88 14.66 14.71 20.23
CA HIS A 88 14.31 13.68 19.25
C HIS A 88 15.57 13.07 18.61
N SER A 89 16.73 13.19 19.28
CA SER A 89 18.01 12.74 18.73
C SER A 89 18.05 11.23 18.48
N GLU A 90 17.29 10.45 19.26
CA GLU A 90 17.19 8.99 19.17
C GLU A 90 15.97 8.51 18.35
N ASP A 91 15.12 9.42 17.86
CA ASP A 91 13.92 9.04 17.11
C ASP A 91 14.27 8.58 15.69
N ALA A 92 13.70 7.44 15.28
CA ALA A 92 13.86 6.94 13.92
C ALA A 92 13.08 7.80 12.90
N TYR A 93 13.58 7.82 11.65
CA TYR A 93 12.95 8.54 10.55
C TYR A 93 11.80 7.75 9.96
N PHE A 94 10.74 8.45 9.55
CA PHE A 94 9.59 7.85 8.89
C PHE A 94 9.88 7.56 7.41
N HIS A 95 9.62 6.34 6.97
CA HIS A 95 9.76 5.92 5.58
C HIS A 95 8.46 5.30 5.06
N ALA A 96 8.21 5.50 3.76
CA ALA A 96 7.16 4.77 3.06
C ALA A 96 7.56 4.48 1.62
N GLN A 97 7.39 3.23 1.20
CA GLN A 97 7.72 2.78 -0.14
C GLN A 97 6.53 2.12 -0.81
N TRP A 98 6.40 2.37 -2.12
CA TRP A 98 5.33 1.82 -2.94
C TRP A 98 5.86 0.85 -3.98
N ARG A 99 5.19 -0.29 -4.14
CA ARG A 99 5.47 -1.29 -5.17
C ARG A 99 4.17 -1.71 -5.84
N ARG A 100 4.25 -2.14 -7.10
CA ARG A 100 3.12 -2.72 -7.83
C ARG A 100 3.58 -3.86 -8.73
N SER A 101 2.80 -4.94 -8.73
CA SER A 101 2.91 -6.06 -9.67
C SER A 101 1.61 -6.13 -10.47
N ASN A 102 1.66 -5.77 -11.76
CA ASN A 102 0.47 -5.76 -12.61
C ASN A 102 0.78 -6.14 -14.08
N PRO A 103 0.44 -7.37 -14.52
CA PRO A 103 0.00 -8.49 -13.68
C PRO A 103 1.16 -9.04 -12.85
N LEU A 104 0.85 -9.66 -11.71
CA LEU A 104 1.83 -10.46 -10.98
C LEU A 104 2.38 -11.60 -11.85
N GLU A 105 3.70 -11.82 -11.74
CA GLU A 105 4.36 -12.94 -12.40
C GLU A 105 3.84 -14.29 -11.85
N ALA A 106 3.80 -15.30 -12.71
CA ALA A 106 3.23 -16.58 -12.33
C ALA A 106 4.09 -17.25 -11.24
N ALA A 107 3.43 -17.66 -10.15
CA ALA A 107 4.06 -18.38 -9.03
C ALA A 107 5.18 -17.60 -8.31
N THR A 108 5.12 -16.27 -8.33
CA THR A 108 5.95 -15.40 -7.51
C THR A 108 5.10 -14.69 -6.45
N PRO A 109 5.65 -14.33 -5.28
CA PRO A 109 4.97 -13.43 -4.36
C PRO A 109 5.02 -11.98 -4.88
N HIS A 110 4.15 -11.13 -4.34
CA HIS A 110 4.30 -9.68 -4.45
C HIS A 110 5.21 -9.19 -3.33
N VAL A 111 6.31 -8.53 -3.69
CA VAL A 111 7.25 -7.94 -2.72
C VAL A 111 6.73 -6.57 -2.31
N LEU A 112 6.55 -6.36 -1.00
CA LEU A 112 6.14 -5.09 -0.40
C LEU A 112 7.35 -4.20 -0.13
N LEU A 113 8.42 -4.81 0.40
CA LEU A 113 9.64 -4.14 0.82
C LEU A 113 10.82 -5.10 0.69
N GLU A 114 11.99 -4.61 0.31
CA GLU A 114 13.21 -5.44 0.19
C GLU A 114 14.48 -4.61 0.39
N GLY A 115 15.53 -5.27 0.89
CA GLY A 115 16.89 -4.75 0.98
C GLY A 115 17.11 -3.63 2.00
N VAL A 116 16.16 -3.41 2.93
CA VAL A 116 16.30 -2.33 3.93
C VAL A 116 17.38 -2.72 4.93
N GLU A 117 18.40 -1.88 5.04
CA GLU A 117 19.49 -2.03 6.01
C GLU A 117 19.39 -0.99 7.13
N GLY A 118 19.83 -1.38 8.34
CA GLY A 118 19.81 -0.55 9.54
C GLY A 118 18.85 -1.07 10.60
N GLN A 119 18.80 -0.36 11.72
CA GLN A 119 17.88 -0.67 12.81
C GLN A 119 16.55 0.05 12.62
N GLY A 120 15.43 -0.63 12.87
CA GLY A 120 14.13 -0.02 12.67
C GLY A 120 12.95 -0.89 13.06
N GLN A 121 11.78 -0.45 12.60
CA GLN A 121 10.52 -1.16 12.82
C GLN A 121 9.59 -1.00 11.62
N TYR A 122 9.02 -2.10 11.17
CA TYR A 122 7.91 -2.10 10.22
C TYR A 122 6.62 -1.82 10.98
N VAL A 123 5.91 -0.75 10.59
CA VAL A 123 4.75 -0.25 11.34
C VAL A 123 3.45 -0.32 10.56
N GLY A 124 3.48 -0.73 9.29
CA GLY A 124 2.23 -1.04 8.61
C GLY A 124 2.31 -1.14 7.11
N THR A 125 1.16 -1.53 6.54
CA THR A 125 0.98 -1.64 5.11
C THR A 125 -0.43 -1.31 4.69
N TYR A 126 -0.57 -0.71 3.52
CA TYR A 126 -1.80 -0.68 2.76
C TYR A 126 -1.61 -1.49 1.48
N ILE A 127 -2.60 -2.31 1.11
CA ILE A 127 -2.60 -3.08 -0.14
C ILE A 127 -3.88 -2.78 -0.93
N ALA A 128 -3.70 -2.42 -2.20
CA ALA A 128 -4.72 -2.38 -3.23
C ALA A 128 -4.63 -3.68 -4.06
N TRP A 129 -5.61 -4.58 -3.93
CA TRP A 129 -5.66 -5.88 -4.60
C TRP A 129 -6.78 -5.99 -5.64
N GLY A 130 -6.43 -6.13 -6.92
CA GLY A 130 -7.35 -6.31 -8.04
C GLY A 130 -7.32 -7.74 -8.55
N VAL A 131 -8.44 -8.46 -8.41
CA VAL A 131 -8.50 -9.89 -8.68
C VAL A 131 -8.76 -10.17 -10.16
N ASN A 132 -7.91 -11.00 -10.76
CA ASN A 132 -7.98 -11.39 -12.18
C ASN A 132 -8.55 -12.80 -12.40
N SER A 133 -8.75 -13.58 -11.33
CA SER A 133 -9.29 -14.95 -11.37
C SER A 133 -10.62 -15.08 -10.64
N ASN A 134 -11.45 -16.06 -11.02
CA ASN A 134 -12.65 -16.39 -10.27
C ASN A 134 -12.32 -17.21 -9.02
N GLY A 135 -13.14 -17.04 -7.98
CA GLY A 135 -13.04 -17.79 -6.72
C GLY A 135 -12.31 -17.03 -5.62
N TRP A 136 -12.00 -17.74 -4.54
CA TRP A 136 -11.26 -17.18 -3.42
C TRP A 136 -9.80 -16.93 -3.78
N TRP A 137 -9.26 -15.78 -3.37
CA TRP A 137 -7.99 -15.22 -3.82
C TRP A 137 -6.98 -14.93 -2.71
N GLY A 138 -7.40 -15.05 -1.44
CA GLY A 138 -6.63 -14.59 -0.29
C GLY A 138 -5.95 -15.69 0.52
N GLU A 139 -5.71 -16.89 -0.02
CA GLU A 139 -5.01 -17.98 0.71
C GLU A 139 -3.52 -17.70 0.94
N GLY A 140 -2.97 -16.67 0.29
CA GLY A 140 -1.54 -16.40 0.34
C GLY A 140 -1.09 -15.77 1.64
N GLU A 141 0.00 -16.28 2.19
CA GLU A 141 0.59 -15.80 3.45
C GLU A 141 1.47 -14.57 3.20
N ILE A 142 1.43 -13.61 4.13
CA ILE A 142 2.49 -12.59 4.24
C ILE A 142 3.70 -13.17 5.01
N LYS A 143 4.90 -12.75 4.65
CA LYS A 143 6.17 -13.20 5.25
C LYS A 143 7.07 -12.01 5.54
N PHE A 144 7.73 -12.04 6.69
CA PHE A 144 8.77 -11.09 7.08
C PHE A 144 10.06 -11.86 7.32
N TYR A 145 11.10 -11.45 6.59
CA TYR A 145 12.46 -11.93 6.73
C TYR A 145 13.24 -10.84 7.46
N LEU A 146 13.71 -11.13 8.67
CA LEU A 146 14.34 -10.16 9.55
C LEU A 146 15.83 -10.45 9.65
N ASP A 147 16.64 -9.40 9.78
CA ASP A 147 18.07 -9.49 10.09
C ASP A 147 18.85 -10.44 9.15
N ASP A 148 19.28 -11.61 9.62
CA ASP A 148 20.08 -12.58 8.86
C ASP A 148 19.26 -13.75 8.26
N ASP A 149 17.92 -13.69 8.30
CA ASP A 149 17.01 -14.73 7.78
C ASP A 149 17.26 -15.10 6.32
N GLU A 150 17.73 -14.16 5.48
CA GLU A 150 17.99 -14.43 4.07
C GLU A 150 19.09 -15.49 3.89
N ALA A 151 20.08 -15.53 4.80
CA ALA A 151 21.11 -16.57 4.80
C ALA A 151 20.54 -17.95 5.21
N GLY A 152 19.49 -17.96 6.03
CA GLY A 152 18.79 -19.17 6.47
C GLY A 152 17.71 -19.67 5.49
N GLY A 153 17.18 -18.80 4.65
CA GLY A 153 16.16 -19.11 3.64
C GLY A 153 14.72 -19.22 4.16
N PHE A 154 14.47 -18.89 5.44
CA PHE A 154 13.15 -18.99 6.08
C PHE A 154 12.76 -17.65 6.71
N PRO A 155 11.47 -17.25 6.66
CA PRO A 155 11.03 -16.04 7.35
C PRO A 155 10.90 -16.27 8.85
N THR A 156 11.28 -15.28 9.67
CA THR A 156 10.97 -15.26 11.11
C THR A 156 9.46 -15.19 11.38
N ILE A 157 8.72 -14.44 10.57
CA ILE A 157 7.26 -14.31 10.70
C ILE A 157 6.59 -14.77 9.41
N ALA A 158 5.68 -15.74 9.54
CA ALA A 158 4.80 -16.19 8.47
C ALA A 158 3.33 -16.11 8.94
N GLY A 159 2.48 -15.50 8.12
CA GLY A 159 1.02 -15.52 8.29
C GLY A 159 0.40 -16.83 7.81
N THR A 160 -0.93 -16.89 7.83
CA THR A 160 -1.72 -18.07 7.44
C THR A 160 -2.61 -17.83 6.21
N GLY A 161 -2.91 -16.58 5.92
CA GLY A 161 -3.76 -16.13 4.82
C GLY A 161 -3.71 -14.61 4.71
N THR A 162 -4.10 -14.09 3.56
CA THR A 162 -4.16 -12.65 3.32
C THR A 162 -5.28 -12.04 4.15
N GLU A 163 -6.42 -12.73 4.26
CA GLU A 163 -7.51 -12.30 5.13
C GLU A 163 -7.13 -12.29 6.59
N ASP A 164 -6.42 -13.33 7.02
CA ASP A 164 -5.99 -13.47 8.40
C ASP A 164 -5.04 -12.33 8.77
N TYR A 165 -4.13 -11.95 7.87
CA TYR A 165 -3.22 -10.84 8.10
C TYR A 165 -3.97 -9.51 8.27
N PHE A 166 -5.04 -9.28 7.53
CA PHE A 166 -5.86 -8.06 7.63
C PHE A 166 -7.00 -8.16 8.66
N GLY A 167 -6.99 -9.18 9.53
CA GLY A 167 -7.94 -9.35 10.64
C GLY A 167 -9.32 -9.85 10.23
N GLY A 168 -9.45 -10.36 9.01
CA GLY A 168 -10.58 -11.17 8.58
C GLY A 168 -10.41 -12.63 8.99
N ALA A 169 -11.38 -13.43 8.56
CA ALA A 169 -11.34 -14.88 8.52
C ALA A 169 -12.39 -15.34 7.51
N TRP A 170 -12.29 -16.59 7.03
CA TRP A 170 -13.30 -17.19 6.16
C TRP A 170 -13.66 -16.27 4.98
N ASN A 171 -12.64 -15.88 4.21
CA ASN A 171 -12.80 -15.10 2.99
C ASN A 171 -13.35 -13.66 3.20
N PHE A 172 -13.34 -13.11 4.41
CA PHE A 172 -14.01 -11.84 4.75
C PHE A 172 -15.53 -11.83 4.47
N ASP A 173 -16.14 -13.00 4.30
CA ASP A 173 -17.56 -13.08 3.97
C ASP A 173 -18.44 -13.15 5.21
N VAL A 174 -19.61 -12.53 5.12
CA VAL A 174 -20.69 -12.74 6.07
C VAL A 174 -21.80 -13.50 5.34
N PRO A 175 -22.28 -14.63 5.87
CA PRO A 175 -23.32 -15.42 5.22
C PRO A 175 -24.55 -14.57 4.83
N GLY A 176 -24.84 -14.50 3.54
CA GLY A 176 -25.96 -13.72 2.98
C GLY A 176 -25.61 -12.27 2.59
N GLU A 177 -24.47 -11.74 3.03
CA GLU A 177 -24.02 -10.38 2.70
C GLU A 177 -22.80 -10.37 1.74
N GLY A 178 -22.02 -11.45 1.76
CA GLY A 178 -20.78 -11.59 0.98
C GLY A 178 -19.63 -10.81 1.61
N TYR A 179 -18.67 -10.37 0.81
CA TYR A 179 -17.56 -9.54 1.27
C TYR A 179 -18.06 -8.33 2.04
N THR A 180 -17.68 -8.25 3.31
CA THR A 180 -18.13 -7.20 4.23
C THR A 180 -16.99 -6.26 4.54
N ALA A 181 -17.16 -4.99 4.18
CA ALA A 181 -16.16 -3.97 4.46
C ALA A 181 -16.15 -3.62 5.94
N PHE A 182 -14.96 -3.35 6.48
CA PHE A 182 -14.78 -2.93 7.86
C PHE A 182 -13.58 -2.01 8.01
N SER A 183 -13.60 -1.20 9.05
CA SER A 183 -12.53 -0.27 9.43
C SER A 183 -12.39 -0.30 10.94
N THR A 184 -11.16 -0.45 11.43
CA THR A 184 -10.82 -0.45 12.85
C THR A 184 -9.58 0.41 13.11
N PRO A 185 -9.23 0.70 14.37
CA PRO A 185 -8.04 1.50 14.68
C PRO A 185 -6.74 1.00 14.03
N TYR A 186 -6.57 -0.32 13.88
CA TYR A 186 -5.32 -0.93 13.43
C TYR A 186 -5.41 -1.69 12.11
N LEU A 187 -6.58 -2.18 11.71
CA LEU A 187 -6.71 -3.00 10.50
C LEU A 187 -8.09 -2.85 9.84
N GLY A 188 -8.19 -3.15 8.56
CA GLY A 188 -9.45 -3.01 7.83
C GLY A 188 -9.40 -3.48 6.39
N MET A 189 -10.60 -3.74 5.84
CA MET A 189 -10.86 -3.88 4.41
C MET A 189 -11.93 -2.84 4.00
N PRO A 190 -11.59 -1.53 3.98
CA PRO A 190 -12.58 -0.48 3.73
C PRO A 190 -13.08 -0.45 2.28
N GLN A 191 -12.25 -0.84 1.31
CA GLN A 191 -12.65 -0.84 -0.11
C GLN A 191 -13.04 -2.25 -0.55
N VAL A 192 -14.32 -2.44 -0.87
CA VAL A 192 -14.85 -3.63 -1.58
C VAL A 192 -15.54 -3.13 -2.85
N ILE A 193 -14.79 -3.05 -3.95
CA ILE A 193 -15.27 -2.54 -5.24
C ILE A 193 -15.82 -3.70 -6.06
N ARG A 194 -17.14 -3.77 -6.14
CA ARG A 194 -17.87 -4.82 -6.84
C ARG A 194 -17.90 -4.58 -8.36
N PRO A 195 -17.81 -5.64 -9.18
CA PRO A 195 -18.00 -5.53 -10.61
C PRO A 195 -19.46 -5.18 -10.95
N ASP A 196 -19.66 -4.49 -12.06
CA ASP A 196 -20.98 -4.20 -12.66
C ASP A 196 -21.40 -5.23 -13.71
N GLY A 197 -20.49 -6.14 -14.08
CA GLY A 197 -20.71 -7.17 -15.09
C GLY A 197 -20.63 -6.68 -16.55
N LEU A 198 -20.25 -5.41 -16.78
CA LEU A 198 -20.08 -4.81 -18.10
C LEU A 198 -18.64 -4.26 -18.27
N TYR A 199 -18.43 -2.97 -18.02
CA TYR A 199 -17.12 -2.32 -18.19
C TYR A 199 -16.28 -2.37 -16.92
N ILE A 200 -16.90 -2.65 -15.78
CA ILE A 200 -16.25 -2.90 -14.49
C ILE A 200 -16.41 -4.39 -14.21
N SER A 201 -15.58 -5.21 -14.85
CA SER A 201 -15.68 -6.68 -14.74
C SER A 201 -14.87 -7.28 -13.59
N GLN A 202 -13.95 -6.52 -13.00
CA GLN A 202 -13.05 -7.00 -11.96
C GLN A 202 -13.47 -6.54 -10.57
N GLN A 203 -13.34 -7.47 -9.61
CA GLN A 203 -13.46 -7.18 -8.18
C GLN A 203 -12.15 -6.59 -7.66
N ARG A 204 -12.22 -5.53 -6.85
CA ARG A 204 -11.03 -4.89 -6.27
C ARG A 204 -11.21 -4.63 -4.78
N PHE A 205 -10.12 -4.74 -4.03
CA PHE A 205 -10.07 -4.63 -2.58
C PHE A 205 -8.98 -3.66 -2.13
N GLY A 206 -9.25 -2.87 -1.10
CA GLY A 206 -8.25 -2.06 -0.41
C GLY A 206 -8.25 -2.45 1.05
N MET A 207 -7.09 -2.78 1.57
CA MET A 207 -6.89 -3.32 2.91
C MET A 207 -5.72 -2.63 3.59
N TYR A 208 -5.78 -2.44 4.90
CA TYR A 208 -4.68 -1.89 5.67
C TYR A 208 -4.46 -2.65 6.98
N ARG A 209 -3.22 -2.64 7.44
CA ARG A 209 -2.81 -3.07 8.78
C ARG A 209 -1.69 -2.20 9.30
N TRP A 210 -1.88 -1.62 10.48
CA TRP A 210 -0.94 -0.79 11.20
C TRP A 210 -0.45 -1.55 12.43
N HIS A 211 0.83 -1.89 12.41
CA HIS A 211 1.58 -2.50 13.51
C HIS A 211 1.97 -1.43 14.54
N VAL A 212 0.98 -0.75 15.13
CA VAL A 212 1.20 0.31 16.13
C VAL A 212 1.34 -0.28 17.52
N ALA A 213 0.43 -1.19 17.89
CA ALA A 213 0.49 -1.91 19.15
C ALA A 213 1.44 -3.12 19.08
N ASP A 214 1.76 -3.58 17.87
CA ASP A 214 2.56 -4.76 17.56
C ASP A 214 3.65 -4.49 16.49
N PRO A 215 4.49 -3.44 16.62
CA PRO A 215 5.56 -3.14 15.65
C PRO A 215 6.53 -4.30 15.47
N ILE A 216 6.90 -4.55 14.22
CA ILE A 216 7.85 -5.62 13.85
C ILE A 216 9.24 -5.00 13.79
N HIS A 217 10.02 -5.20 14.85
CA HIS A 217 11.36 -4.65 14.98
C HIS A 217 12.40 -5.50 14.24
N PHE A 218 13.44 -4.83 13.76
CA PHE A 218 14.64 -5.45 13.19
C PHE A 218 15.88 -4.68 13.63
N THR A 219 17.00 -5.39 13.77
CA THR A 219 18.24 -4.88 14.36
C THR A 219 19.27 -4.50 13.31
N THR A 220 19.45 -5.34 12.29
CA THR A 220 20.43 -5.14 11.23
C THR A 220 19.79 -4.82 9.89
N GLY A 221 18.57 -5.32 9.66
CA GLY A 221 17.82 -4.98 8.47
C GLY A 221 16.50 -5.74 8.33
N LEU A 222 15.74 -5.35 7.31
CA LEU A 222 14.52 -6.01 6.88
C LEU A 222 14.72 -6.46 5.42
N PRO A 223 15.44 -7.59 5.20
CA PRO A 223 15.78 -8.08 3.86
C PRO A 223 14.58 -8.20 2.92
N ARG A 224 13.43 -8.68 3.42
CA ARG A 224 12.24 -8.85 2.58
C ARG A 224 10.95 -8.88 3.39
N VAL A 225 9.92 -8.24 2.84
CA VAL A 225 8.52 -8.45 3.19
C VAL A 225 7.77 -8.78 1.90
N ASP A 226 7.12 -9.94 1.87
CA ASP A 226 6.38 -10.38 0.69
C ASP A 226 5.03 -11.00 1.06
N ILE A 227 4.10 -11.02 0.11
CA ILE A 227 2.81 -11.68 0.24
C ILE A 227 2.56 -12.57 -0.96
N GLN A 228 2.15 -13.81 -0.70
CA GLN A 228 1.78 -14.73 -1.77
C GLN A 228 0.42 -14.36 -2.35
N ALA A 229 0.23 -14.60 -3.65
CA ALA A 229 -1.07 -14.48 -4.30
C ALA A 229 -1.57 -15.87 -4.67
N LEU A 230 -2.35 -16.47 -3.76
CA LEU A 230 -2.85 -17.83 -3.89
C LEU A 230 -4.37 -17.85 -3.74
N GLY A 231 -5.03 -18.54 -4.67
CA GLY A 231 -6.44 -18.90 -4.56
C GLY A 231 -6.66 -20.41 -4.58
N TRP A 232 -7.89 -20.84 -4.79
CA TRP A 232 -8.23 -22.25 -4.96
C TRP A 232 -8.48 -22.64 -6.41
N LYS A 233 -7.96 -23.81 -6.81
CA LYS A 233 -8.37 -24.53 -8.02
C LYS A 233 -8.84 -25.94 -7.70
N SER A 234 -9.32 -26.64 -8.74
CA SER A 234 -9.87 -27.99 -8.63
C SER A 234 -9.00 -28.96 -7.84
N ALA A 235 -9.67 -29.87 -7.12
CA ALA A 235 -9.07 -30.89 -6.26
C ALA A 235 -8.29 -30.35 -5.04
N GLY A 236 -8.73 -29.24 -4.45
CA GLY A 236 -8.15 -28.71 -3.21
C GLY A 236 -6.69 -28.27 -3.38
N ARG A 237 -6.34 -27.72 -4.55
CA ARG A 237 -4.98 -27.28 -4.85
C ARG A 237 -4.92 -25.76 -4.89
N TYR A 238 -3.78 -25.20 -4.54
CA TYR A 238 -3.54 -23.78 -4.70
C TYR A 238 -3.45 -23.38 -6.18
N LEU A 239 -4.06 -22.25 -6.48
CA LEU A 239 -3.98 -21.52 -7.74
C LEU A 239 -3.03 -20.35 -7.57
N PRO A 240 -1.83 -20.38 -8.18
CA PRO A 240 -1.00 -19.17 -8.29
C PRO A 240 -1.74 -18.11 -9.10
N LEU A 241 -2.00 -16.96 -8.49
CA LEU A 241 -2.73 -15.86 -9.09
C LEU A 241 -1.80 -14.96 -9.91
N ARG A 242 -2.39 -14.15 -10.79
CA ARG A 242 -1.70 -13.15 -11.62
C ARG A 242 -2.42 -11.81 -11.53
N ASP A 243 -2.67 -11.40 -10.29
CA ASP A 243 -3.52 -10.27 -9.93
C ASP A 243 -2.79 -8.92 -10.10
N ASP A 244 -3.54 -7.81 -10.02
CA ASP A 244 -3.03 -6.43 -9.95
C ASP A 244 -2.87 -6.05 -8.48
N ILE A 245 -1.65 -6.13 -7.96
CA ILE A 245 -1.37 -5.89 -6.53
C ILE A 245 -0.46 -4.70 -6.41
N ALA A 246 -0.86 -3.71 -5.62
CA ALA A 246 0.01 -2.61 -5.21
C ALA A 246 0.01 -2.46 -3.70
N SER A 247 1.16 -2.12 -3.14
CA SER A 247 1.33 -1.97 -1.70
C SER A 247 2.08 -0.70 -1.34
N THR A 248 1.73 -0.10 -0.21
CA THR A 248 2.53 0.93 0.47
C THR A 248 2.99 0.38 1.80
N ALA A 249 4.28 0.09 1.92
CA ALA A 249 4.93 -0.32 3.16
C ALA A 249 5.36 0.92 3.95
N ILE A 250 5.11 0.92 5.26
CA ILE A 250 5.43 2.02 6.18
C ILE A 250 6.32 1.49 7.29
N PHE A 251 7.44 2.16 7.54
CA PHE A 251 8.44 1.74 8.52
C PHE A 251 9.20 2.93 9.09
N TYR A 252 9.85 2.73 10.22
CA TYR A 252 10.81 3.68 10.78
C TYR A 252 12.22 3.10 10.71
N LEU A 253 13.20 3.96 10.46
CA LEU A 253 14.60 3.57 10.30
C LEU A 253 15.56 4.56 10.98
N ASP A 254 16.68 4.05 11.49
CA ASP A 254 17.76 4.82 12.13
C ASP A 254 18.45 5.89 11.24
N ARG A 255 18.10 5.95 9.95
CA ARG A 255 18.69 6.83 8.95
C ARG A 255 17.64 7.42 8.00
N PRO A 256 17.90 8.59 7.41
CA PRO A 256 16.94 9.30 6.58
C PRO A 256 16.81 8.73 5.15
N VAL A 257 17.74 7.87 4.71
CA VAL A 257 17.76 7.30 3.35
C VAL A 257 18.03 5.80 3.42
N THR A 258 17.37 5.03 2.56
CA THR A 258 17.58 3.60 2.41
C THR A 258 17.31 3.18 0.96
N VAL A 259 17.56 1.91 0.63
CA VAL A 259 17.24 1.37 -0.69
C VAL A 259 15.76 1.58 -0.99
N ARG A 260 15.44 1.94 -2.23
CA ARG A 260 14.08 2.29 -2.65
C ARG A 260 13.83 1.82 -4.08
N PRO A 261 12.58 1.50 -4.45
CA PRO A 261 12.22 1.22 -5.83
C PRO A 261 12.34 2.49 -6.69
N GLU A 262 12.24 2.33 -8.00
CA GLU A 262 12.13 3.48 -8.90
C GLU A 262 10.89 4.33 -8.57
N ALA A 263 11.01 5.64 -8.81
CA ALA A 263 9.92 6.57 -8.59
C ALA A 263 8.67 6.17 -9.40
N PRO A 264 7.46 6.21 -8.81
CA PRO A 264 6.25 5.79 -9.50
C PRO A 264 5.91 6.74 -10.66
N SER A 265 5.90 6.23 -11.89
CA SER A 265 5.46 7.00 -13.06
C SER A 265 3.94 7.11 -13.15
N PHE A 266 3.45 8.04 -13.98
CA PHE A 266 2.01 8.16 -14.28
C PHE A 266 1.40 6.82 -14.74
N GLU A 267 2.07 6.14 -15.66
CA GLU A 267 1.65 4.85 -16.23
C GLU A 267 1.69 3.74 -15.18
N ALA A 268 2.75 3.69 -14.37
CA ALA A 268 2.87 2.68 -13.31
C ALA A 268 1.74 2.81 -12.27
N MET A 269 1.28 4.03 -12.02
CA MET A 269 0.19 4.34 -11.08
C MET A 269 -1.21 4.18 -11.68
N GLU A 270 -1.34 4.04 -13.00
CA GLU A 270 -2.64 4.07 -13.67
C GLU A 270 -3.56 2.92 -13.22
N ILE A 271 -4.83 3.27 -12.96
CA ILE A 271 -5.88 2.30 -12.62
C ILE A 271 -7.01 2.33 -13.65
N HIS A 272 -7.38 1.15 -14.13
CA HIS A 272 -8.49 1.01 -15.06
C HIS A 272 -9.78 0.70 -14.29
N LEU A 273 -10.51 1.76 -13.91
CA LEU A 273 -11.78 1.66 -13.18
C LEU A 273 -13.04 1.60 -14.07
N GLY A 274 -12.87 1.62 -15.40
CA GLY A 274 -13.98 1.48 -16.36
C GLY A 274 -14.97 2.65 -16.41
N ALA A 275 -14.64 3.81 -15.85
CA ALA A 275 -15.58 4.94 -15.68
C ALA A 275 -15.80 5.81 -16.94
N GLY A 276 -15.26 5.41 -18.10
CA GLY A 276 -15.41 6.14 -19.36
C GLY A 276 -15.85 5.23 -20.50
N ALA A 277 -16.79 5.69 -21.33
CA ALA A 277 -17.00 5.10 -22.64
C ALA A 277 -15.70 5.29 -23.45
N GLY A 278 -15.21 4.22 -24.09
CA GLY A 278 -14.10 4.33 -25.05
C GLY A 278 -14.42 5.38 -26.14
N PRO A 279 -13.41 5.82 -26.92
CA PRO A 279 -13.57 6.88 -27.90
C PRO A 279 -14.51 6.45 -29.03
N HIS A 280 -15.81 6.60 -28.82
CA HIS A 280 -16.85 6.56 -29.83
C HIS A 280 -17.56 7.92 -29.96
N SER A 281 -16.99 8.97 -29.37
CA SER A 281 -17.24 10.35 -29.79
C SER A 281 -16.21 10.73 -30.87
N PRO A 282 -16.58 11.43 -31.97
CA PRO A 282 -15.67 11.74 -33.09
C PRO A 282 -14.55 12.74 -32.76
N ALA A 283 -14.23 12.94 -31.48
CA ALA A 283 -13.28 13.94 -31.01
C ALA A 283 -11.86 13.36 -30.90
N GLY A 284 -11.13 13.41 -32.01
CA GLY A 284 -9.67 13.44 -32.03
C GLY A 284 -8.95 12.08 -32.09
N PRO A 285 -7.68 12.07 -32.57
CA PRO A 285 -6.90 10.85 -32.66
C PRO A 285 -6.56 10.31 -31.27
N ALA A 286 -6.57 8.98 -31.14
CA ALA A 286 -6.04 8.30 -29.96
C ALA A 286 -4.57 8.69 -29.76
N ARG A 287 -4.22 9.12 -28.54
CA ARG A 287 -2.83 9.30 -28.14
C ARG A 287 -2.23 7.91 -27.87
N ARG A 288 -1.06 7.65 -28.44
CA ARG A 288 -0.25 6.44 -28.22
C ARG A 288 0.89 6.76 -27.28
#